data_AF-A0A2G2UUR2-F1
#
_entry.id   AF-A0A2G2UUR2-F1
#
_cell.length_a   1.000
_cell.length_b   1.000
_cell.length_c   1.000
_cell.angle_alpha   90.00
_cell.angle_beta   90.00
_cell.angle_gamma   90.00
#
_symmetry.space_group_name_H-M   'P 1'
#
loop_
_entity.id
_entity.type
_entity.pdbx_description
1 polymer ?
#
loop_
_entity_poly.entity_id
_entity_poly.type
_entity_poly.pdbx_seq_one_letter_code
_entity_poly.pdbx_strand_id
1 'polypeptide(L)'
;MEWSSLNSKIRRWIRAMKIFVRIYLVSEKWLSDQIFSELEAVSSVCFAEASKASILQLLNFGEAIAIGPHQPEKLIRILDMYEVLADLIPDIDAMYSDEAAYQSTLFLVAEYTILRGMS
;
A
#
# COMPACT_ATOMS: atom_id res chain seq x y z
N MET A 1 -21.76 8.66 -5.07
CA MET A 1 -20.79 9.60 -5.67
C MET A 1 -20.86 9.44 -7.17
N GLU A 2 -20.90 10.54 -7.91
CA GLU A 2 -20.87 10.51 -9.38
C GLU A 2 -19.64 9.78 -9.91
N TRP A 3 -19.82 9.01 -10.98
CA TRP A 3 -18.76 8.17 -11.56
C TRP A 3 -17.53 8.99 -11.98
N SER A 4 -17.73 10.17 -12.56
CA SER A 4 -16.65 11.08 -12.97
C SER A 4 -15.74 11.48 -11.79
N SER A 5 -16.34 11.78 -10.64
CA SER A 5 -15.64 12.11 -9.40
C SER A 5 -14.89 10.90 -8.85
N LEU A 6 -15.54 9.74 -8.78
CA LEU A 6 -14.92 8.49 -8.32
C LEU A 6 -13.71 8.10 -9.17
N ASN A 7 -13.88 8.13 -10.50
CA ASN A 7 -12.85 7.82 -11.48
C ASN A 7 -11.64 8.77 -11.36
N SER A 8 -11.87 10.05 -11.06
CA SER A 8 -10.77 10.99 -10.79
C SER A 8 -10.01 10.65 -9.50
N LYS A 9 -10.72 10.23 -8.44
CA LYS A 9 -10.11 9.81 -7.17
C LYS A 9 -9.31 8.52 -7.33
N ILE A 10 -9.80 7.55 -8.11
CA ILE A 10 -9.06 6.33 -8.43
C ILE A 10 -7.75 6.65 -9.16
N ARG A 11 -7.79 7.51 -10.19
CA ARG A 11 -6.56 7.94 -10.89
C ARG A 11 -5.58 8.64 -9.96
N ARG A 12 -6.08 9.47 -9.04
CA ARG A 12 -5.24 10.13 -8.03
C ARG A 12 -4.64 9.13 -7.07
N TRP A 13 -5.40 8.13 -6.65
CA TRP A 13 -4.92 7.05 -5.81
C TRP A 13 -3.81 6.25 -6.49
N ILE A 14 -3.97 5.87 -7.77
CA ILE A 14 -2.93 5.17 -8.55
C ILE A 14 -1.61 5.94 -8.53
N ARG A 15 -1.66 7.25 -8.79
CA ARG A 15 -0.46 8.11 -8.75
C ARG A 15 0.12 8.21 -7.35
N ALA A 16 -0.73 8.40 -6.35
CA ALA A 16 -0.32 8.51 -4.96
C ALA A 16 0.35 7.22 -4.47
N MET A 17 -0.18 6.04 -4.81
CA MET A 17 0.39 4.75 -4.45
C MET A 17 1.80 4.57 -5.03
N LYS A 18 1.99 4.88 -6.32
CA LYS A 18 3.32 4.84 -6.95
C LYS A 18 4.33 5.76 -6.28
N ILE A 19 3.93 7.01 -6.00
CA ILE A 19 4.79 7.99 -5.31
C ILE A 19 5.09 7.53 -3.89
N PHE A 20 4.08 7.02 -3.18
CA PHE A 20 4.23 6.56 -1.82
C PHE A 20 5.24 5.43 -1.72
N VAL A 21 5.10 4.38 -2.53
CA VAL A 21 6.02 3.24 -2.50
C VAL A 21 7.41 3.62 -2.99
N ARG A 22 7.52 4.23 -4.18
CA ARG A 22 8.82 4.43 -4.83
C ARG A 22 9.64 5.61 -4.31
N ILE A 23 9.00 6.54 -3.61
CA ILE A 23 9.66 7.75 -3.13
C ILE A 23 9.58 7.82 -1.61
N TYR A 24 8.37 7.81 -1.05
CA TYR A 24 8.20 8.01 0.39
C TYR A 24 8.77 6.83 1.20
N LEU A 25 8.38 5.59 0.90
CA LEU A 25 8.87 4.43 1.67
C LEU A 25 10.38 4.25 1.51
N VAL A 26 10.92 4.40 0.29
CA VAL A 26 12.37 4.36 0.05
C VAL A 26 13.11 5.41 0.90
N SER A 27 12.59 6.64 0.94
CA SER A 27 13.20 7.72 1.73
C SER A 27 13.10 7.47 3.23
N GLU A 28 11.96 6.97 3.70
CA GLU A 28 11.73 6.67 5.12
C GLU A 28 12.61 5.51 5.60
N LYS A 29 12.77 4.46 4.78
CA LYS A 29 13.67 3.35 5.08
C LYS A 29 15.12 3.83 5.15
N TRP A 30 15.54 4.62 4.17
CA TRP A 30 16.88 5.21 4.16
C TRP A 30 17.12 6.11 5.38
N LEU A 31 16.16 6.96 5.76
CA LEU A 31 16.27 7.80 6.95
C LEU A 31 16.36 6.97 8.24
N SER A 32 15.52 5.95 8.37
CA SER A 32 15.54 5.04 9.53
C SER A 32 16.89 4.33 9.65
N ASP A 33 17.42 3.81 8.54
CA ASP A 33 18.71 3.12 8.52
C ASP A 33 19.88 4.07 8.84
N GLN A 34 19.80 5.32 8.43
CA GLN A 34 20.82 6.32 8.77
C GLN A 34 20.78 6.70 10.26
N ILE A 35 19.58 6.92 10.82
CA ILE A 35 19.41 7.35 12.22
C ILE A 35 19.74 6.20 13.19
N PHE A 36 19.38 4.97 12.84
CA PHE A 36 19.52 3.78 13.68
C PHE A 36 20.56 2.79 13.13
N SER A 37 21.63 3.30 12.50
CA SER A 37 22.64 2.50 11.78
C SER A 37 23.30 1.37 12.58
N GLU A 38 23.36 1.48 13.92
CA GLU A 38 23.90 0.46 14.82
C GLU A 38 22.82 -0.46 15.43
N LEU A 39 21.54 -0.19 15.15
CA LEU A 39 20.37 -0.83 15.75
C LEU A 39 19.36 -1.25 14.66
N GLU A 40 19.74 -2.23 13.84
CA GLU A 40 18.95 -2.70 12.68
C GLU A 40 17.49 -3.04 13.04
N ALA A 41 17.27 -3.78 14.14
CA ALA A 41 15.93 -4.09 14.62
C ALA A 41 15.10 -2.84 14.99
N VAL A 42 15.74 -1.80 15.53
CA VAL A 42 15.08 -0.54 15.87
C VAL A 42 14.78 0.26 14.61
N SER A 43 15.70 0.27 13.63
CA SER A 43 15.46 0.89 12.31
C SER A 43 14.21 0.32 11.66
N SER A 44 14.12 -1.02 11.59
CA SER A 44 13.00 -1.74 10.99
C SER A 44 11.66 -1.41 11.67
N VAL A 45 11.63 -1.41 13.00
CA VAL A 45 10.43 -1.04 13.77
C VAL A 45 10.04 0.43 13.55
N CYS A 46 11.02 1.35 13.54
CA CYS A 46 10.74 2.78 13.37
C CYS A 46 10.18 3.08 11.98
N PHE A 47 10.77 2.49 10.93
CA PHE A 47 10.28 2.55 9.56
C PHE A 47 8.83 2.01 9.46
N ALA A 48 8.58 0.85 10.06
CA ALA A 48 7.26 0.22 10.04
C ALA A 48 6.20 1.12 10.71
N GLU A 49 6.48 1.65 11.90
CA GLU A 49 5.53 2.52 12.61
C GLU A 49 5.32 3.87 11.91
N ALA A 50 6.36 4.48 11.33
CA ALA A 50 6.24 5.74 10.59
C ALA A 50 5.39 5.62 9.31
N SER A 51 5.50 4.48 8.61
CA SER A 51 4.78 4.24 7.35
C SER A 51 3.35 3.71 7.54
N LYS A 52 3.06 3.06 8.67
CA LYS A 52 1.82 2.34 8.99
C LYS A 52 0.53 3.11 8.75
N ALA A 53 0.42 4.32 9.29
CA ALA A 53 -0.81 5.10 9.17
C ALA A 53 -1.10 5.48 7.70
N SER A 54 -0.07 5.86 6.97
CA SER A 54 -0.16 6.28 5.57
C SER A 54 -0.51 5.12 4.64
N ILE A 55 0.14 3.96 4.81
CA ILE A 55 -0.14 2.77 4.00
C ILE A 55 -1.57 2.26 4.26
N LEU A 56 -2.01 2.24 5.53
CA LEU A 56 -3.36 1.86 5.89
C LEU A 56 -4.41 2.79 5.25
N GLN A 57 -4.17 4.10 5.26
CA GLN A 57 -5.09 5.06 4.63
C GLN A 57 -5.22 4.82 3.11
N LEU A 58 -4.11 4.51 2.43
CA LEU A 58 -4.12 4.19 1.01
C LEU A 58 -4.85 2.88 0.75
N LEU A 59 -4.59 1.83 1.52
CA LEU A 59 -5.25 0.53 1.35
C LEU A 59 -6.75 0.61 1.63
N ASN A 60 -7.18 1.33 2.67
CA ASN A 60 -8.60 1.54 2.99
C ASN A 60 -9.37 2.20 1.82
N PHE A 61 -8.73 3.12 1.09
CA PHE A 61 -9.33 3.67 -0.11
C PHE A 61 -9.50 2.58 -1.19
N GLY A 62 -8.47 1.76 -1.41
CA GLY A 62 -8.52 0.64 -2.35
C GLY A 62 -9.65 -0.35 -2.03
N GLU A 63 -9.75 -0.75 -0.76
CA GLU A 63 -10.80 -1.62 -0.23
C GLU A 63 -12.20 -1.04 -0.47
N ALA A 64 -12.40 0.24 -0.13
CA ALA A 64 -13.70 0.89 -0.33
C ALA A 64 -14.14 0.94 -1.80
N ILE A 65 -13.19 0.99 -2.74
CA ILE A 65 -13.50 0.89 -4.18
C ILE A 65 -13.82 -0.56 -4.57
N ALA A 66 -13.08 -1.53 -4.05
CA ALA A 66 -13.26 -2.95 -4.34
C ALA A 66 -14.61 -3.51 -3.87
N ILE A 67 -15.09 -3.08 -2.69
CA ILE A 67 -16.39 -3.48 -2.12
C ILE A 67 -17.58 -2.77 -2.82
N GLY A 68 -17.31 -1.73 -3.61
CA GLY A 68 -18.34 -0.95 -4.31
C GLY A 68 -19.09 -1.76 -5.38
N PRO A 69 -20.26 -1.28 -5.83
CA PRO A 69 -21.08 -1.99 -6.82
C PRO A 69 -20.33 -2.18 -8.15
N HIS A 70 -20.28 -3.43 -8.61
CA HIS A 70 -19.54 -3.86 -9.80
C HIS A 70 -20.30 -3.50 -11.09
N GLN A 71 -19.91 -2.39 -11.70
CA GLN A 71 -20.30 -2.01 -13.07
C GLN A 71 -19.10 -2.21 -14.00
N PRO A 72 -19.30 -2.51 -15.30
CA PRO A 72 -18.20 -2.77 -16.24
C PRO A 72 -17.13 -1.67 -16.25
N GLU A 73 -17.54 -0.40 -16.16
CA GLU A 73 -16.63 0.76 -16.16
C GLU A 73 -15.81 0.83 -14.86
N LYS A 74 -16.37 0.37 -13.75
CA LYS A 74 -15.69 0.29 -12.43
C LYS A 74 -14.72 -0.88 -12.38
N LEU A 75 -15.08 -2.01 -12.99
CA LEU A 75 -14.22 -3.19 -13.04
C LEU A 75 -12.88 -2.87 -13.72
N ILE A 76 -12.91 -2.16 -14.85
CA ILE A 76 -11.68 -1.72 -15.55
C ILE A 76 -10.80 -0.89 -14.61
N ARG A 77 -11.38 0.00 -13.81
CA ARG A 77 -10.61 0.81 -12.86
C ARG A 77 -10.08 0.03 -11.66
N ILE A 78 -10.79 -1.00 -11.21
CA ILE A 78 -10.32 -1.91 -10.18
C ILE A 78 -9.12 -2.72 -10.71
N LEU A 79 -9.18 -3.18 -11.96
CA LEU A 79 -8.04 -3.85 -12.61
C LEU A 79 -6.83 -2.92 -12.73
N ASP A 80 -7.02 -1.66 -13.14
CA ASP A 80 -5.93 -0.68 -13.15
C ASP A 80 -5.28 -0.51 -11.76
N MET A 81 -6.09 -0.54 -10.68
CA MET A 81 -5.58 -0.45 -9.31
C MET A 81 -4.83 -1.71 -8.89
N TYR A 82 -5.35 -2.89 -9.26
CA TYR A 82 -4.71 -4.18 -9.00
C TYR A 82 -3.36 -4.29 -9.71
N GLU A 83 -3.28 -3.94 -10.99
CA GLU A 83 -2.01 -3.98 -11.75
C GLU A 83 -0.94 -3.10 -11.10
N VAL A 84 -1.33 -1.92 -10.61
CA VAL A 84 -0.41 -1.01 -9.92
C VAL A 84 0.04 -1.59 -8.58
N LEU A 85 -0.84 -2.24 -7.82
CA LEU A 85 -0.44 -2.93 -6.59
C LEU A 85 0.51 -4.09 -6.89
N ALA A 86 0.18 -4.93 -7.88
CA ALA A 86 1.01 -6.06 -8.29
C ALA A 86 2.42 -5.61 -8.74
N ASP A 87 2.53 -4.48 -9.45
CA ASP A 87 3.81 -3.87 -9.85
C ASP A 87 4.63 -3.34 -8.66
N LEU A 88 3.98 -3.02 -7.54
CA LEU A 88 4.62 -2.40 -6.37
C LEU A 88 4.89 -3.39 -5.22
N ILE A 89 4.22 -4.55 -5.18
CA ILE A 89 4.42 -5.58 -4.15
C ILE A 89 5.90 -5.97 -4.02
N PRO A 90 6.66 -6.24 -5.10
CA PRO A 90 8.08 -6.61 -4.97
C PRO A 90 8.93 -5.51 -4.31
N ASP A 91 8.64 -4.24 -4.62
CA ASP A 91 9.32 -3.09 -4.02
C ASP A 91 9.01 -3.01 -2.50
N ILE A 92 7.75 -3.24 -2.13
CA ILE A 92 7.30 -3.26 -0.73
C ILE A 92 7.98 -4.42 0.01
N ASP A 93 7.92 -5.64 -0.52
CA ASP A 93 8.49 -6.83 0.13
C ASP A 93 9.99 -6.68 0.38
N ALA A 94 10.72 -6.04 -0.55
CA ALA A 94 12.14 -5.75 -0.38
C ALA A 94 12.44 -4.76 0.76
N MET A 95 11.51 -3.84 1.08
CA MET A 95 11.68 -2.88 2.18
C MET A 95 11.34 -3.45 3.56
N TYR A 96 10.46 -4.47 3.61
CA TYR A 96 10.00 -5.11 4.84
C TYR A 96 10.66 -6.49 5.09
N SER A 97 11.76 -6.81 4.41
CA SER A 97 12.38 -8.14 4.40
C SER A 97 13.06 -8.58 5.71
N ASP A 98 13.04 -7.76 6.75
CA ASP A 98 13.78 -7.99 7.99
C ASP A 98 12.91 -8.71 9.05
N GLU A 99 13.37 -9.84 9.62
CA GLU A 99 12.57 -10.83 10.39
C GLU A 99 11.75 -10.22 11.55
N ALA A 100 12.16 -9.05 12.05
CA ALA A 100 11.43 -8.27 13.07
C ALA A 100 10.18 -7.54 12.55
N ALA A 101 10.03 -7.31 11.24
CA ALA A 101 8.88 -6.68 10.60
C ALA A 101 7.78 -7.69 10.19
N TYR A 102 8.10 -9.00 10.18
CA TYR A 102 7.18 -10.05 9.69
C TYR A 102 5.99 -10.33 10.61
N GLN A 103 5.95 -9.74 11.80
CA GLN A 103 4.83 -9.98 12.72
C GLN A 103 3.70 -8.95 12.66
N SER A 104 3.75 -7.90 11.85
CA SER A 104 2.67 -6.92 11.90
C SER A 104 2.31 -6.29 10.57
N THR A 105 1.12 -6.67 10.13
CA THR A 105 0.09 -5.85 9.46
C THR A 105 0.03 -5.80 7.95
N LEU A 106 1.11 -5.85 7.17
CA LEU A 106 0.97 -5.65 5.72
C LEU A 106 0.58 -6.91 4.92
N PHE A 107 1.18 -8.06 5.24
CA PHE A 107 0.88 -9.31 4.53
C PHE A 107 -0.55 -9.81 4.83
N LEU A 108 -0.97 -9.75 6.11
CA LEU A 108 -2.32 -10.12 6.52
C LEU A 108 -3.38 -9.15 5.98
N VAL A 109 -3.12 -7.84 5.91
CA VAL A 109 -4.10 -6.89 5.34
C VAL A 109 -4.20 -7.04 3.83
N ALA A 110 -3.09 -7.22 3.12
CA ALA A 110 -3.12 -7.42 1.66
C ALA A 110 -3.84 -8.73 1.26
N GLU A 111 -3.53 -9.87 1.91
CA GLU A 111 -4.24 -11.13 1.65
C GLU A 111 -5.72 -11.06 2.08
N TYR A 112 -6.01 -10.55 3.29
CA TYR A 112 -7.37 -10.55 3.83
C TYR A 112 -8.30 -9.57 3.10
N THR A 113 -7.80 -8.41 2.67
CA THR A 113 -8.59 -7.41 1.93
C THR A 113 -8.83 -7.84 0.47
N ILE A 114 -7.85 -8.48 -0.20
CA ILE A 114 -8.03 -8.97 -1.57
C ILE A 114 -8.97 -10.19 -1.60
N LEU A 115 -8.82 -11.14 -0.66
CA LEU A 115 -9.67 -12.33 -0.62
C LEU A 115 -11.14 -12.01 -0.26
N ARG A 116 -11.39 -11.00 0.59
CA ARG A 116 -12.75 -10.61 0.99
C ARG A 116 -13.49 -9.78 -0.07
N GLY A 117 -12.75 -9.07 -0.94
CA GLY A 117 -13.34 -8.32 -2.05
C GLY A 117 -13.78 -9.20 -3.24
N MET A 118 -13.42 -10.48 -3.25
CA MET A 118 -13.76 -11.44 -4.32
C MET A 118 -14.87 -12.44 -3.95
N SER A 119 -15.36 -12.43 -2.69
CA SER A 119 -16.46 -13.28 -2.20
C SER A 119 -17.78 -12.52 -2.11
#